data_AF-A0A0K8T877-F1
#
_entry.id   AF-A0A0K8T877-F1
#
_cell.length_a   1.000
_cell.length_b   1.000
_cell.length_c   1.000
_cell.angle_alpha   90.00
_cell.angle_beta   90.00
_cell.angle_gamma   90.00
#
_symmetry.space_group_name_H-M   'P 1'
#
loop_
_entity.id
_entity.type
_entity.pdbx_description
1 polymer ?
#
loop_
_entity_poly.entity_id
_entity_poly.type
_entity_poly.pdbx_seq_one_letter_code
_entity_poly.pdbx_strand_id
1 'polypeptide(L)'
;MMCSTKSSRLGNPENLINDSLKRVLQYEIPELQGLALSLIPLDVLRKNSTSCTIHPPINEGDATILLNADECELCFFQELASWFKDDFFSWVNSPDCEACGKPSKFKARYSVFWPVSSMNRASQYVIDVEDHECTGCRNVTKFPRHTDASILIETRKGRCSEWAQVFTLFCGRSVIERGWSSTSPTTFGPKSTQ
;
A
#
# COMPACT_ATOMS: atom_id res chain seq x y z
N MET A 1 -12.82 -15.82 46.42
CA MET A 1 -12.06 -15.01 45.45
C MET A 1 -11.68 -15.90 44.28
N MET A 2 -12.44 -15.89 43.19
CA MET A 2 -12.07 -16.60 41.96
C MET A 2 -11.43 -15.59 41.02
N CYS A 3 -10.15 -15.83 40.72
CA CYS A 3 -9.39 -15.10 39.71
C CYS A 3 -9.97 -15.47 38.34
N SER A 4 -10.71 -14.55 37.72
CA SER A 4 -11.23 -14.71 36.37
C SER A 4 -10.08 -14.49 35.38
N THR A 5 -9.68 -15.57 34.73
CA THR A 5 -8.63 -15.61 33.70
C THR A 5 -9.06 -14.79 32.49
N LYS A 6 -8.27 -13.75 32.17
CA LYS A 6 -8.30 -13.09 30.85
C LYS A 6 -7.86 -14.09 29.79
N SER A 7 -8.81 -14.74 29.12
CA SER A 7 -8.56 -15.56 27.94
C SER A 7 -9.69 -15.38 26.92
N SER A 8 -9.52 -14.44 25.99
CA SER A 8 -10.35 -14.33 24.77
C SER A 8 -9.82 -13.28 23.79
N ARG A 9 -8.51 -13.22 23.55
CA ARG A 9 -7.93 -12.25 22.59
C ARG A 9 -7.09 -12.87 21.48
N LEU A 10 -7.25 -14.16 21.24
CA LEU A 10 -6.83 -14.81 20.01
C LEU A 10 -8.12 -15.29 19.34
N GLY A 11 -8.59 -14.56 18.33
CA GLY A 11 -9.68 -15.05 17.48
C GLY A 11 -9.31 -16.40 16.86
N ASN A 12 -10.31 -17.15 16.38
CA ASN A 12 -10.05 -18.42 15.69
C ASN A 12 -8.97 -18.18 14.60
N PRO A 13 -7.82 -18.90 14.62
CA PRO A 13 -6.73 -18.72 13.66
C PRO A 13 -7.20 -18.85 12.20
N GLU A 14 -8.23 -19.65 11.92
CA GLU A 14 -8.83 -19.74 10.59
C GLU A 14 -9.40 -18.40 10.13
N ASN A 15 -10.02 -17.63 11.03
CA ASN A 15 -10.56 -16.31 10.71
C ASN A 15 -9.44 -15.32 10.38
N LEU A 16 -8.32 -15.36 11.10
CA LEU A 16 -7.15 -14.52 10.81
C LEU A 16 -6.54 -14.81 9.44
N ILE A 17 -6.44 -16.10 9.09
CA ILE A 17 -5.97 -16.55 7.78
C ILE A 17 -6.93 -16.06 6.69
N ASN A 18 -8.23 -16.32 6.86
CA ASN A 18 -9.24 -15.93 5.89
C ASN A 18 -9.28 -14.42 5.66
N ASP A 19 -9.16 -13.61 6.72
CA ASP A 19 -9.15 -12.15 6.58
C ASP A 19 -7.85 -11.63 5.93
N SER A 20 -6.73 -12.33 6.13
CA SER A 20 -5.49 -12.03 5.43
C SER A 20 -5.57 -12.38 3.95
N LEU A 21 -6.18 -13.53 3.61
CA LEU A 21 -6.44 -13.92 2.22
C LEU A 21 -7.37 -12.93 1.52
N LYS A 22 -8.46 -12.51 2.17
CA LYS A 22 -9.36 -11.48 1.62
C LYS A 22 -8.62 -10.18 1.28
N ARG A 23 -7.62 -9.78 2.06
CA ARG A 23 -6.80 -8.58 1.77
C ARG A 23 -5.93 -8.77 0.53
N VAL A 24 -5.29 -9.93 0.39
CA VAL A 24 -4.44 -10.24 -0.76
C VAL A 24 -5.26 -10.37 -2.05
N LEU A 25 -6.43 -11.01 -1.99
CA LEU A 25 -7.31 -11.17 -3.15
C LEU A 25 -7.83 -9.85 -3.72
N GLN A 26 -7.78 -8.75 -2.95
CA GLN A 26 -8.15 -7.43 -3.48
C GLN A 26 -7.21 -6.97 -4.59
N TYR A 27 -5.94 -7.40 -4.57
CA TYR A 27 -4.97 -7.01 -5.60
C TYR A 27 -5.29 -7.59 -6.98
N GLU A 28 -6.15 -8.61 -7.04
CA GLU A 28 -6.58 -9.27 -8.28
C GLU A 28 -7.86 -8.66 -8.88
N ILE A 29 -8.45 -7.64 -8.25
CA ILE A 29 -9.68 -6.98 -8.73
C ILE A 29 -9.34 -6.09 -9.95
N PRO A 30 -9.86 -6.38 -11.16
CA PRO A 30 -9.47 -5.65 -12.38
C PRO A 30 -9.78 -4.16 -12.33
N GLU A 31 -10.92 -3.77 -11.78
CA GLU A 31 -11.32 -2.36 -11.66
C GLU A 31 -10.37 -1.59 -10.74
N LEU A 32 -9.94 -2.24 -9.66
CA LEU A 32 -9.01 -1.65 -8.68
C LEU A 32 -7.59 -1.54 -9.25
N GLN A 33 -7.16 -2.54 -10.01
CA GLN A 33 -5.91 -2.48 -10.77
C GLN A 33 -5.93 -1.35 -11.81
N GLY A 34 -7.03 -1.21 -12.56
CA GLY A 34 -7.21 -0.14 -13.54
C GLY A 34 -7.19 1.26 -12.89
N LEU A 35 -7.82 1.39 -11.72
CA LEU A 35 -7.77 2.62 -10.93
C LEU A 35 -6.35 2.92 -10.42
N ALA A 36 -5.63 1.92 -9.90
CA ALA A 36 -4.25 2.11 -9.45
C ALA A 36 -3.36 2.66 -10.57
N LEU A 37 -3.47 2.11 -11.78
CA LEU A 37 -2.70 2.60 -12.92
C LEU A 37 -3.00 4.03 -13.32
N SER A 38 -4.27 4.40 -13.37
CA SER A 38 -4.66 5.73 -13.82
C SER A 38 -4.14 6.84 -12.90
N LEU A 39 -3.73 6.47 -11.67
CA LEU A 39 -3.16 7.36 -10.68
C LEU A 39 -1.63 7.42 -10.71
N ILE A 40 -0.95 6.38 -11.20
CA ILE A 40 0.52 6.32 -11.22
C ILE A 40 1.04 7.16 -12.40
N PRO A 41 1.94 8.14 -12.17
CA PRO A 41 2.52 8.95 -13.24
C PRO A 41 3.64 8.18 -13.97
N LEU A 42 3.27 7.09 -14.66
CA LEU A 42 4.21 6.11 -15.22
C LEU A 42 5.27 6.72 -16.14
N ASP A 43 4.89 7.68 -16.99
CA ASP A 43 5.82 8.29 -17.93
C ASP A 43 6.92 9.09 -17.21
N VAL A 44 6.56 9.78 -16.12
CA VAL A 44 7.50 10.53 -15.29
C VAL A 44 8.43 9.57 -14.57
N LEU A 45 7.87 8.54 -13.91
CA LEU A 45 8.67 7.57 -13.15
C LEU A 45 9.63 6.79 -14.07
N ARG A 46 9.20 6.41 -15.28
CA ARG A 46 10.05 5.74 -16.29
C ARG A 46 11.16 6.64 -16.77
N LYS A 47 10.86 7.92 -17.05
CA LYS A 47 11.88 8.86 -17.48
C LYS A 47 12.94 9.04 -16.40
N ASN A 48 12.52 9.22 -15.15
CA ASN A 48 13.43 9.36 -14.01
C ASN A 48 14.26 8.09 -13.80
N SER A 49 13.67 6.90 -13.92
CA SER A 49 14.37 5.64 -13.66
C SER A 49 15.54 5.40 -14.62
N THR A 50 15.47 5.86 -15.86
CA THR A 50 16.57 5.74 -16.83
C THR A 50 17.77 6.64 -16.53
N SER A 51 17.57 7.68 -15.71
CA SER A 51 18.60 8.66 -15.35
C SER A 51 19.13 8.45 -13.93
N CYS A 52 18.60 7.48 -13.19
CA CYS A 52 19.01 7.19 -11.82
C CYS A 52 20.33 6.40 -11.81
N THR A 53 21.22 6.73 -10.88
CA THR A 53 22.47 6.00 -10.65
C THR A 53 22.32 5.14 -9.41
N ILE A 54 22.23 3.82 -9.57
CA ILE A 54 22.10 2.85 -8.46
C ILE A 54 23.41 2.73 -7.67
N HIS A 55 24.52 3.07 -8.31
CA HIS A 55 25.85 3.06 -7.71
C HIS A 55 26.39 4.50 -7.62
N PRO A 56 26.93 4.94 -6.47
CA PRO A 56 27.78 6.13 -6.43
C PRO A 56 28.97 5.88 -7.38
N PRO A 57 29.41 6.89 -8.15
CA PRO A 57 30.49 6.72 -9.11
C PRO A 57 31.73 6.22 -8.36
N ILE A 58 32.14 4.99 -8.67
CA ILE A 58 33.28 4.35 -8.01
C ILE A 58 34.60 5.02 -8.42
N ASN A 59 34.60 5.78 -9.53
CA ASN A 59 35.65 6.67 -10.00
C ASN A 59 35.05 7.78 -10.90
N GLU A 60 35.57 9.01 -10.82
CA GLU A 60 35.11 10.19 -11.58
C GLU A 60 35.38 10.14 -13.10
N GLY A 61 35.72 8.97 -13.66
CA GLY A 61 36.38 8.86 -14.95
C GLY A 61 35.73 7.98 -15.99
N ASP A 62 34.61 7.30 -15.71
CA ASP A 62 34.01 6.40 -16.70
C ASP A 62 32.55 6.75 -17.02
N ALA A 63 32.28 6.66 -18.32
CA ALA A 63 31.15 7.23 -19.01
C ALA A 63 29.80 6.67 -18.54
N THR A 64 28.77 7.50 -18.70
CA THR A 64 27.34 7.19 -18.70
C THR A 64 27.04 5.70 -18.54
N ILE A 65 26.86 5.24 -17.30
CA ILE A 65 26.51 3.84 -17.02
C ILE A 65 25.10 3.64 -17.57
N LEU A 66 25.00 3.01 -18.74
CA LEU A 66 23.74 2.48 -19.23
C LEU A 66 23.36 1.35 -18.28
N LEU A 67 22.36 1.60 -17.43
CA LEU A 67 21.81 0.59 -16.54
C LEU A 67 21.34 -0.62 -17.36
N ASN A 68 21.56 -1.83 -16.84
CA ASN A 68 20.94 -3.01 -17.41
C ASN A 68 19.42 -3.04 -17.09
N ALA A 69 18.68 -3.99 -17.66
CA ALA A 69 17.22 -4.06 -17.52
C ALA A 69 16.77 -4.22 -16.06
N ASP A 70 17.49 -5.02 -15.27
CA ASP A 70 17.20 -5.30 -13.86
C ASP A 70 17.50 -4.05 -13.00
N GLU A 71 18.58 -3.36 -13.29
CA GLU A 71 18.94 -2.09 -12.66
C GLU A 71 17.89 -1.00 -12.96
N CYS A 72 17.45 -0.86 -14.22
CA CYS A 72 16.37 0.06 -14.57
C CYS A 72 15.05 -0.26 -13.82
N GLU A 73 14.78 -1.53 -13.54
CA GLU A 73 13.62 -1.96 -12.76
C GLU A 73 13.74 -1.54 -11.29
N LEU A 74 14.91 -1.74 -10.67
CA LEU A 74 15.17 -1.26 -9.31
C LEU A 74 15.02 0.25 -9.20
N CYS A 75 15.59 1.00 -10.15
CA CYS A 75 15.41 2.46 -10.23
C CYS A 75 13.93 2.86 -10.32
N PHE A 76 13.15 2.13 -11.11
CA PHE A 76 11.72 2.41 -11.23
C PHE A 76 10.97 2.20 -9.92
N PHE A 77 11.25 1.10 -9.19
CA PHE A 77 10.62 0.88 -7.88
C PHE A 77 11.07 1.89 -6.83
N GLN A 78 12.31 2.37 -6.90
CA GLN A 78 12.79 3.47 -6.06
C GLN A 78 12.02 4.76 -6.35
N GLU A 79 11.87 5.14 -7.62
CA GLU A 79 11.07 6.31 -8.02
C GLU A 79 9.61 6.15 -7.61
N LEU A 80 9.02 4.98 -7.82
CA LEU A 80 7.65 4.66 -7.39
C LEU A 80 7.50 4.81 -5.88
N ALA A 81 8.45 4.30 -5.08
CA ALA A 81 8.41 4.41 -3.63
C ALA A 81 8.55 5.87 -3.15
N SER A 82 9.43 6.65 -3.77
CA SER A 82 9.62 8.07 -3.47
C SER A 82 8.34 8.86 -3.76
N TRP A 83 7.81 8.77 -4.98
CA TRP A 83 6.55 9.40 -5.35
C TRP A 83 5.39 8.96 -4.44
N PHE A 84 5.32 7.66 -4.13
CA PHE A 84 4.23 7.15 -3.30
C PHE A 84 4.27 7.75 -1.90
N LYS A 85 5.47 7.89 -1.31
CA LYS A 85 5.67 8.43 0.03
C LYS A 85 5.51 9.94 0.09
N ASP A 86 6.04 10.66 -0.90
CA ASP A 86 6.19 12.10 -0.82
C ASP A 86 5.00 12.84 -1.48
N ASP A 87 4.37 12.25 -2.50
CA ASP A 87 3.28 12.88 -3.26
C ASP A 87 1.92 12.18 -3.10
N PHE A 88 1.90 10.84 -3.10
CA PHE A 88 0.64 10.11 -3.16
C PHE A 88 0.00 9.86 -1.79
N PHE A 89 0.77 9.39 -0.80
CA PHE A 89 0.23 8.83 0.45
C PHE A 89 0.75 9.56 1.69
N SER A 90 -0.16 10.03 2.54
CA SER A 90 0.15 10.77 3.77
C SER A 90 0.19 9.88 5.01
N TRP A 91 1.30 9.93 5.77
CA TRP A 91 1.39 9.24 7.05
C TRP A 91 0.55 9.92 8.14
N VAL A 92 -0.23 9.15 8.89
CA VAL A 92 -1.07 9.65 10.00
C VAL A 92 -0.74 8.92 11.30
N ASN A 93 0.00 9.60 12.19
CA ASN A 93 0.18 9.09 13.55
C ASN A 93 -1.07 9.32 14.40
N SER A 94 -1.57 10.56 14.42
CA SER A 94 -2.84 10.96 15.02
C SER A 94 -3.43 12.07 14.13
N PRO A 95 -4.72 12.02 13.77
CA PRO A 95 -5.33 13.04 12.92
C PRO A 95 -5.37 14.39 13.64
N ASP A 96 -5.33 15.49 12.89
CA ASP A 96 -5.66 16.78 13.47
C ASP A 96 -7.15 16.87 13.81
N CYS A 97 -7.49 17.71 14.78
CA CYS A 97 -8.86 17.89 15.20
C CYS A 97 -9.72 18.49 14.08
N GLU A 98 -10.77 17.79 13.67
CA GLU A 98 -11.72 18.27 12.65
C GLU A 98 -12.40 19.60 12.99
N ALA A 99 -12.52 19.94 14.28
CA ALA A 99 -13.19 21.17 14.71
C ALA A 99 -12.25 22.38 14.79
N CYS A 100 -10.95 22.20 15.01
CA CYS A 100 -10.03 23.33 15.27
C CYS A 100 -8.62 23.19 14.69
N GLY A 101 -8.31 22.10 13.99
CA GLY A 101 -7.01 21.84 13.36
C GLY A 101 -5.85 21.56 14.32
N LYS A 102 -6.08 21.59 15.64
CA LYS A 102 -5.01 21.33 16.62
C LYS A 102 -4.71 19.83 16.74
N PRO A 103 -3.49 19.45 17.17
CA PRO A 103 -3.13 18.05 17.39
C PRO A 103 -4.07 17.34 18.36
N SER A 104 -4.42 16.12 18.02
CA SER A 104 -5.18 15.22 18.87
C SER A 104 -4.31 14.07 19.42
N LYS A 105 -4.86 13.31 20.36
CA LYS A 105 -4.20 12.13 20.94
C LYS A 105 -5.15 10.95 20.92
N PHE A 106 -4.61 9.77 20.68
CA PHE A 106 -5.36 8.52 20.75
C PHE A 106 -6.09 8.40 22.09
N LYS A 107 -7.40 8.13 22.03
CA LYS A 107 -8.28 7.96 23.18
C LYS A 107 -8.76 6.52 23.29
N ALA A 108 -9.30 5.97 22.21
CA ALA A 108 -9.88 4.63 22.22
C ALA A 108 -9.87 4.01 20.82
N ARG A 109 -10.01 2.68 20.76
CA ARG A 109 -10.27 1.94 19.52
C ARG A 109 -11.44 1.00 19.76
N TYR A 110 -12.34 0.92 18.79
CA TYR A 110 -13.48 0.01 18.80
C TYR A 110 -13.83 -0.40 17.37
N SER A 111 -14.47 -1.56 17.22
CA SER A 111 -14.86 -2.06 15.91
C SER A 111 -16.32 -1.70 15.61
N VAL A 112 -16.60 -1.27 14.38
CA VAL A 112 -17.97 -0.96 13.91
C VAL A 112 -18.25 -1.60 12.57
N PHE A 113 -19.53 -1.90 12.32
CA PHE A 113 -20.03 -2.20 10.99
C PHE A 113 -20.14 -0.89 10.22
N TRP A 114 -19.37 -0.77 9.13
CA TRP A 114 -19.41 0.41 8.28
C TRP A 114 -20.16 0.10 6.99
N PRO A 115 -21.27 0.80 6.69
CA PRO A 115 -21.89 0.73 5.37
C PRO A 115 -21.01 1.48 4.37
N VAL A 116 -20.48 0.79 3.37
CA VAL A 116 -19.84 1.47 2.24
C VAL A 116 -20.89 1.89 1.25
N SER A 117 -21.05 3.20 1.13
CA SER A 117 -21.85 3.82 0.09
C SER A 117 -21.07 4.06 -1.22
N SER A 118 -19.74 3.95 -1.24
CA SER A 118 -18.92 4.44 -2.35
C SER A 118 -18.58 3.43 -3.47
N MET A 119 -19.05 2.18 -3.41
CA MET A 119 -19.03 1.30 -4.58
C MET A 119 -20.12 0.24 -4.40
N ASN A 120 -20.75 -0.21 -5.49
CA ASN A 120 -21.87 -1.18 -5.54
C ASN A 120 -21.57 -2.58 -4.94
N ARG A 121 -20.90 -2.67 -3.79
CA ARG A 121 -20.68 -3.89 -3.03
C ARG A 121 -21.64 -3.87 -1.85
N ALA A 122 -22.62 -4.77 -1.89
CA ALA A 122 -23.56 -5.01 -0.80
C ALA A 122 -22.90 -5.68 0.42
N SER A 123 -21.69 -5.27 0.79
CA SER A 123 -20.91 -5.84 1.90
C SER A 123 -20.65 -4.80 2.96
N GLN A 124 -21.22 -5.02 4.15
CA GLN A 124 -20.76 -4.39 5.39
C GLN A 124 -19.45 -5.09 5.77
N TYR A 125 -18.41 -4.31 6.04
CA TYR A 125 -17.20 -4.86 6.67
C TYR A 125 -16.99 -4.21 8.04
N VAL A 126 -16.34 -4.98 8.90
CA VAL A 126 -15.93 -4.51 10.22
C VAL A 126 -14.68 -3.66 10.04
N ILE A 127 -14.72 -2.42 10.49
CA ILE A 127 -13.55 -1.56 10.62
C ILE A 127 -13.25 -1.28 12.08
N ASP A 128 -11.97 -1.18 12.38
CA ASP A 128 -11.54 -0.54 13.60
C ASP A 128 -11.59 0.98 13.41
N VAL A 129 -12.25 1.68 14.34
CA VAL A 129 -12.25 3.13 14.40
C VAL A 129 -11.46 3.54 15.63
N GLU A 130 -10.50 4.44 15.42
CA GLU A 130 -9.79 5.09 16.51
C GLU A 130 -10.43 6.44 16.80
N ASP A 131 -10.75 6.68 18.07
CA ASP A 131 -11.10 8.01 18.56
C ASP A 131 -9.82 8.73 18.99
N HIS A 132 -9.65 9.96 18.52
CA HIS A 132 -8.56 10.83 18.95
C HIS A 132 -9.12 12.13 19.54
N GLU A 133 -8.76 12.46 20.77
CA GLU A 133 -9.25 13.62 21.49
C GLU A 133 -8.31 14.82 21.30
N CYS A 134 -8.89 15.96 20.92
CA CYS A 134 -8.14 17.20 20.76
C CYS A 134 -7.62 17.71 22.10
N THR A 135 -6.35 18.09 22.11
CA THR A 135 -5.70 18.69 23.29
C THR A 135 -6.20 20.10 23.63
N GLY A 136 -6.80 20.79 22.66
CA GLY A 136 -7.29 22.17 22.82
C GLY A 136 -8.78 22.27 23.13
N CYS A 137 -9.64 21.73 22.26
CA CYS A 137 -11.10 21.88 22.37
C CYS A 137 -11.83 20.63 22.90
N ARG A 138 -11.11 19.55 23.21
CA ARG A 138 -11.67 18.26 23.67
C ARG A 138 -12.60 17.55 22.67
N ASN A 139 -12.79 18.08 21.45
CA ASN A 139 -13.55 17.39 20.41
C ASN A 139 -12.86 16.07 20.04
N VAL A 140 -13.66 15.06 19.71
CA VAL A 140 -13.17 13.74 19.31
C VAL A 140 -13.24 13.61 17.80
N THR A 141 -12.09 13.37 17.17
CA THR A 141 -11.97 13.09 15.74
C THR A 141 -11.82 11.59 15.53
N LYS A 142 -12.58 11.07 14.56
CA LYS A 142 -12.60 9.64 14.24
C LYS A 142 -11.59 9.34 13.15
N PHE A 143 -10.83 8.27 13.34
CA PHE A 143 -9.89 7.76 12.35
C PHE A 143 -10.22 6.31 12.03
N PRO A 144 -11.05 6.08 10.99
CA PRO A 144 -11.32 4.75 10.46
C PRO A 144 -10.03 4.07 9.95
N ARG A 145 -9.79 2.83 10.39
CA ARG A 145 -8.70 1.97 9.91
C ARG A 145 -9.26 1.06 8.82
N HIS A 146 -9.25 1.55 7.59
CA HIS A 146 -9.75 0.80 6.44
C HIS A 146 -8.81 -0.35 6.07
N THR A 147 -9.40 -1.47 5.67
CA THR A 147 -8.69 -2.66 5.13
C THR A 147 -9.03 -2.92 3.67
N ASP A 148 -9.88 -2.07 3.09
CA ASP A 148 -10.26 -2.09 1.68
C ASP A 148 -9.36 -1.13 0.91
N ALA A 149 -8.60 -1.68 -0.05
CA ALA A 149 -7.65 -0.94 -0.86
C ALA A 149 -8.32 0.11 -1.75
N SER A 150 -9.59 -0.07 -2.17
CA SER A 150 -10.31 0.94 -2.95
C SER A 150 -10.49 2.24 -2.16
N ILE A 151 -10.82 2.13 -0.88
CA ILE A 151 -10.99 3.30 0.00
C ILE A 151 -9.64 3.89 0.40
N LEU A 152 -8.62 3.06 0.57
CA LEU A 152 -7.29 3.57 0.89
C LEU A 152 -6.67 4.35 -0.28
N ILE A 153 -6.97 3.98 -1.53
CA ILE A 153 -6.60 4.75 -2.72
C ILE A 153 -7.30 6.11 -2.76
N GLU A 154 -8.56 6.18 -2.31
CA GLU A 154 -9.30 7.44 -2.24
C GLU A 154 -8.84 8.33 -1.08
N THR A 155 -8.65 7.74 0.10
CA THR A 155 -8.32 8.48 1.33
C THR A 155 -6.84 8.87 1.42
N ARG A 156 -5.96 8.11 0.74
CA ARG A 156 -4.53 8.40 0.57
C ARG A 156 -3.77 8.67 1.86
N LYS A 157 -4.21 8.07 2.97
CA LYS A 157 -3.60 8.33 4.28
C LYS A 157 -3.74 7.15 5.21
N GLY A 158 -2.77 6.98 6.11
CA GLY A 158 -2.74 5.82 6.98
C GLY A 158 -1.43 5.62 7.73
N ARG A 159 -1.27 4.43 8.30
CA ARG A 159 -0.01 3.97 8.92
C ARG A 159 0.59 2.87 8.05
N CYS A 160 1.59 2.16 8.56
CA CYS A 160 2.32 1.14 7.83
C CYS A 160 1.43 0.07 7.17
N SER A 161 0.34 -0.37 7.82
CA SER A 161 -0.56 -1.37 7.24
C SER A 161 -1.32 -0.87 6.01
N GLU A 162 -1.87 0.33 6.08
CA GLU A 162 -2.62 0.96 4.99
C GLU A 162 -1.68 1.35 3.85
N TRP A 163 -0.52 1.92 4.21
CA TRP A 163 0.55 2.27 3.27
C TRP A 163 0.97 1.03 2.48
N ALA A 164 1.29 -0.07 3.17
CA ALA A 164 1.74 -1.31 2.54
C ALA A 164 0.66 -1.92 1.65
N GLN A 165 -0.61 -1.83 2.06
CA GLN A 165 -1.73 -2.37 1.28
C GLN A 165 -1.88 -1.68 -0.07
N VAL A 166 -1.86 -0.34 -0.10
CA VAL A 166 -1.96 0.40 -1.37
C VAL A 166 -0.68 0.32 -2.18
N PHE A 167 0.48 0.40 -1.53
CA PHE A 167 1.77 0.30 -2.23
C PHE A 167 1.95 -1.06 -2.91
N THR A 168 1.51 -2.16 -2.27
CA THR A 168 1.56 -3.51 -2.87
C THR A 168 0.70 -3.58 -4.13
N LEU A 169 -0.50 -3.00 -4.11
CA LEU A 169 -1.38 -2.90 -5.28
C LEU A 169 -0.69 -2.15 -6.43
N PHE A 170 0.00 -1.05 -6.13
CA PHE A 170 0.72 -0.25 -7.12
C PHE A 170 1.91 -1.03 -7.71
N CYS A 171 2.69 -1.71 -6.86
CA CYS A 171 3.79 -2.56 -7.28
C CYS A 171 3.32 -3.67 -8.22
N GLY A 172 2.33 -4.47 -7.81
CA GLY A 172 1.84 -5.59 -8.62
C GLY A 172 1.39 -5.16 -10.02
N ARG A 173 0.75 -4.00 -10.12
CA ARG A 173 0.23 -3.54 -11.41
C ARG A 173 1.26 -2.82 -12.29
N SER A 174 2.22 -2.11 -11.67
CA SER A 174 3.34 -1.52 -12.40
C SER A 174 4.22 -2.55 -13.13
N VAL A 175 4.22 -3.81 -12.67
CA VAL A 175 4.89 -4.95 -13.32
C VAL A 175 4.08 -5.47 -14.52
N ILE A 176 2.75 -5.57 -14.41
CA ILE A 176 1.90 -6.16 -15.47
C ILE A 176 1.83 -5.26 -16.71
N GLU A 177 1.82 -3.93 -16.56
CA GLU A 177 1.87 -3.03 -17.72
C GLU A 177 3.20 -3.02 -18.47
N ARG A 178 4.28 -3.51 -17.86
CA ARG A 178 5.58 -3.66 -18.53
C ARG A 178 5.61 -4.85 -19.49
N GLY A 179 4.51 -5.60 -19.64
CA GLY A 179 4.48 -6.78 -20.50
C GLY A 179 5.28 -7.96 -19.94
N TRP A 180 5.62 -7.94 -18.64
CA TRP A 180 6.23 -9.06 -17.95
C TRP A 180 5.18 -10.15 -17.68
N SER A 181 4.66 -10.73 -18.77
CA SER A 181 4.17 -12.09 -18.74
C SER A 181 5.39 -13.02 -18.65
N SER A 182 5.24 -14.19 -18.06
CA SER A 182 6.23 -15.27 -18.01
C SER A 182 6.62 -15.85 -19.37
N THR A 183 6.57 -15.06 -20.45
CA THR A 183 6.94 -15.43 -21.81
C THR A 183 8.32 -14.87 -22.18
N SER A 184 9.31 -15.08 -21.32
CA SER A 184 10.63 -15.44 -21.84
C SER A 184 10.48 -16.88 -22.32
N PRO A 185 10.54 -17.20 -23.63
CA PRO A 185 10.63 -18.58 -24.04
C PRO A 185 12.01 -19.06 -23.58
N THR A 186 12.06 -19.75 -22.44
CA THR A 186 13.18 -20.58 -22.07
C THR A 186 13.24 -21.68 -23.11
N THR A 187 13.90 -21.43 -24.24
CA THR A 187 14.31 -22.49 -25.16
C THR A 187 15.37 -23.32 -24.45
N PHE A 188 14.92 -24.24 -23.60
CA PHE A 188 15.66 -25.48 -23.34
C PHE A 188 15.56 -26.33 -24.61
N GLY A 189 16.35 -25.97 -25.62
CA GLY A 189 16.69 -26.88 -26.70
C GLY A 189 17.69 -27.91 -26.18
N PRO A 190 17.55 -29.21 -26.50
CA PRO A 190 18.52 -30.21 -26.11
C PRO A 190 19.88 -29.86 -26.72
N LYS A 191 20.94 -29.86 -25.89
CA LYS A 191 22.32 -29.77 -26.38
C LYS A 191 22.54 -30.90 -27.38
N SER A 192 22.80 -30.55 -28.63
CA SER A 192 23.28 -31.47 -29.64
C SER A 192 24.61 -32.05 -29.15
N THR A 193 24.61 -33.35 -28.88
CA THR A 193 25.83 -34.14 -28.72
C THR A 193 26.54 -34.18 -30.07
N GLN A 194 27.74 -33.60 -30.13
CA GLN A 194 28.79 -34.03 -31.06
C GLN A 194 29.90 -34.68 -30.24
#